data_AF-A0A8I1IRP1-F1
#
_entry.id   AF-A0A8I1IRP1-F1
#
_cell.length_a   1.000
_cell.length_b   1.000
_cell.length_c   1.000
_cell.angle_alpha   90.00
_cell.angle_beta   90.00
_cell.angle_gamma   90.00
#
_symmetry.space_group_name_H-M   'P 1'
#
loop_
_entity.id
_entity.type
_entity.pdbx_description
1 polymer ?
#
loop_
_entity_poly.entity_id
_entity_poly.type
_entity_poly.pdbx_seq_one_letter_code
_entity_poly.pdbx_strand_id
1 'polypeptide(L)'
;MTLTAVSFEILAIYRLGEVSLADILLMFLYLEVIGMVSVYYARRNSVFVYPIFIAITAVGRLVVLQGKEMEPVNILIEAAAILLLSISALVIIWAIGQQAARLHPS
;
A
#
# COMPACT_ATOMS: atom_id res chain seq x y z
N MET A 1 13.76 -3.52 32.76
CA MET A 1 12.35 -3.25 33.12
C MET A 1 11.50 -2.94 31.88
N THR A 2 11.98 -2.21 30.87
CA THR A 2 11.23 -1.94 29.63
C THR A 2 11.22 -3.12 28.65
N LEU A 3 12.36 -3.79 28.43
CA LEU A 3 12.47 -4.93 27.52
C LEU A 3 11.61 -6.14 27.95
N THR A 4 11.45 -6.32 29.26
CA THR A 4 10.61 -7.35 29.85
C THR A 4 9.12 -7.05 29.63
N ALA A 5 8.70 -5.79 29.70
CA ALA A 5 7.31 -5.39 29.43
C ALA A 5 6.90 -5.64 27.98
N VAL A 6 7.77 -5.25 27.03
CA VAL A 6 7.55 -5.47 25.58
C VAL A 6 7.43 -6.96 25.25
N SER A 7 8.25 -7.80 25.89
CA SER A 7 8.21 -9.26 25.67
C SER A 7 6.91 -9.89 26.18
N PHE A 8 6.35 -9.38 27.28
CA PHE A 8 5.05 -9.82 27.80
C PHE A 8 3.88 -9.39 26.94
N GLU A 9 3.95 -8.20 26.34
CA GLU A 9 2.92 -7.67 25.44
C GLU A 9 2.86 -8.47 24.14
N ILE A 10 4.02 -8.83 23.56
CA ILE A 10 4.10 -9.75 22.41
C ILE A 10 3.57 -11.15 22.76
N LEU A 11 3.89 -11.66 23.96
CA LEU A 11 3.35 -12.94 24.44
C LEU A 11 1.84 -12.88 24.73
N ALA A 12 1.30 -11.73 25.15
CA ALA A 12 -0.12 -11.55 25.36
C ALA A 12 -0.88 -11.56 24.02
N ILE A 13 -0.36 -10.87 23.00
CA ILE A 13 -0.90 -10.90 21.63
C ILE A 13 -0.85 -12.33 21.07
N TYR A 14 0.26 -13.05 21.28
CA TYR A 14 0.40 -14.45 20.86
C TYR A 14 -0.54 -15.42 21.63
N ARG A 15 -0.80 -15.16 22.93
CA ARG A 15 -1.68 -16.00 23.77
C ARG A 15 -3.17 -15.74 23.56
N LEU A 16 -3.55 -14.56 23.08
CA LEU A 16 -4.95 -14.22 22.78
C LEU A 16 -5.48 -14.96 21.56
N GLY A 17 -4.62 -15.45 20.65
CA GLY A 17 -4.99 -16.32 19.53
C GLY A 17 -5.86 -15.67 18.45
N GLU A 18 -6.38 -14.47 18.68
CA GLU A 18 -7.14 -13.70 17.71
C GLU A 18 -6.22 -12.73 16.98
N VAL A 19 -5.86 -13.09 15.74
CA VAL A 19 -5.26 -12.15 14.81
C VAL A 19 -6.39 -11.34 14.19
N SER A 20 -6.41 -10.03 14.42
CA SER A 20 -7.41 -9.16 13.80
C SER A 20 -7.14 -9.01 12.31
N LEU A 21 -8.19 -8.76 11.52
CA LEU A 21 -8.05 -8.38 10.12
C LEU A 21 -7.12 -7.17 9.96
N ALA A 22 -7.12 -6.24 10.93
CA ALA A 22 -6.21 -5.10 10.95
C ALA A 22 -4.73 -5.52 10.94
N ASP A 23 -4.37 -6.51 11.76
CA ASP A 23 -3.00 -6.99 11.92
C ASP A 23 -2.50 -7.71 10.67
N ILE A 24 -3.38 -8.50 10.04
CA ILE A 24 -3.09 -9.18 8.77
C ILE A 24 -2.91 -8.16 7.64
N LEU A 25 -3.79 -7.16 7.56
CA LEU A 25 -3.70 -6.09 6.55
C LEU A 25 -2.47 -5.21 6.76
N LEU A 26 -2.01 -5.01 7.99
CA LEU A 26 -0.75 -4.32 8.29
C LEU A 26 0.46 -5.16 7.84
N MET A 27 0.49 -6.45 8.14
CA MET A 27 1.52 -7.38 7.65
C MET A 27 1.58 -7.41 6.12
N PHE A 28 0.43 -7.40 5.44
CA PHE A 28 0.36 -7.34 3.98
C PHE A 28 0.95 -6.02 3.43
N LEU A 29 0.99 -4.93 4.20
CA LEU A 29 1.53 -3.63 3.74
C LEU A 29 3.05 -3.69 3.76
N TYR A 30 3.60 -4.27 4.82
CA TYR A 30 5.02 -4.52 4.92
C TYR A 30 5.51 -5.43 3.80
N LEU A 31 4.80 -6.51 3.50
CA LEU A 31 5.16 -7.42 2.41
C LEU A 31 5.12 -6.72 1.04
N GLU A 32 4.12 -5.90 0.78
CA GLU A 32 4.01 -5.12 -0.46
C GLU A 32 5.19 -4.16 -0.64
N VAL A 33 5.54 -3.39 0.40
CA VAL A 33 6.68 -2.46 0.37
C VAL A 33 8.01 -3.20 0.19
N ILE A 34 8.20 -4.32 0.90
CA ILE A 34 9.40 -5.17 0.73
C ILE A 34 9.50 -5.68 -0.71
N GLY A 35 8.38 -6.08 -1.31
CA GLY A 35 8.31 -6.47 -2.73
C GLY A 35 8.81 -5.35 -3.66
N MET A 36 8.36 -4.12 -3.45
CA MET A 36 8.80 -2.98 -4.26
C MET A 36 10.28 -2.64 -4.05
N VAL A 37 10.80 -2.73 -2.82
CA VAL A 37 12.23 -2.56 -2.52
C VAL A 37 13.05 -3.64 -3.23
N SER A 38 12.60 -4.90 -3.22
CA SER A 38 13.29 -5.97 -3.95
C SER A 38 13.36 -5.72 -5.46
N VAL A 39 12.27 -5.21 -6.05
CA VAL A 39 12.23 -4.85 -7.47
C VAL A 39 13.06 -3.60 -7.76
N TYR A 40 13.12 -2.63 -6.84
CA TYR A 40 13.96 -1.45 -6.93
C TYR A 40 15.44 -1.83 -7.10
N TYR A 41 15.92 -2.78 -6.28
CA TYR A 41 17.29 -3.27 -6.40
C TYR A 41 17.54 -4.05 -7.70
N ALA A 42 16.52 -4.71 -8.25
CA ALA A 42 16.63 -5.49 -9.49
C ALA A 42 16.50 -4.64 -10.78
N ARG A 43 15.73 -3.54 -10.76
CA ARG A 43 15.47 -2.69 -11.95
C ARG A 43 15.46 -1.20 -11.57
N ARG A 44 16.58 -0.52 -11.84
CA ARG A 44 16.85 0.88 -11.45
C ARG A 44 15.94 1.95 -12.10
N ASN A 45 15.16 1.62 -13.13
CA ASN A 45 14.45 2.62 -13.94
C ASN A 45 12.93 2.73 -13.73
N SER A 46 12.30 1.91 -12.87
CA SER A 46 10.83 1.86 -12.74
C SER A 46 10.30 2.32 -11.37
N VAL A 47 11.09 3.12 -10.65
CA VAL A 47 10.88 3.45 -9.24
C VAL A 47 9.64 4.31 -8.98
N PHE A 48 9.26 5.15 -9.93
CA PHE A 48 8.26 6.21 -9.70
C PHE A 48 6.81 5.72 -9.63
N VAL A 49 6.51 4.51 -10.10
CA VAL A 49 5.13 3.99 -10.12
C VAL A 49 4.75 3.33 -8.78
N TYR A 50 5.74 2.83 -8.05
CA TYR A 50 5.55 2.10 -6.79
C TYR A 50 4.89 2.93 -5.66
N PRO A 51 5.26 4.20 -5.40
CA PRO A 51 4.64 4.99 -4.33
C PRO A 51 3.14 5.24 -4.51
N ILE A 52 2.66 5.39 -5.75
CA ILE A 52 1.24 5.62 -6.03
C ILE A 52 0.42 4.36 -5.78
N PHE A 53 0.95 3.19 -6.15
CA PHE A 53 0.30 1.92 -5.83
C PHE A 53 0.23 1.68 -4.31
N ILE A 54 1.26 2.04 -3.55
CA ILE A 54 1.20 1.97 -2.07
C ILE A 54 0.06 2.84 -1.53
N ALA A 55 -0.09 4.08 -2.04
CA ALA A 55 -1.17 4.95 -1.60
C ALA A 55 -2.56 4.37 -1.91
N ILE A 56 -2.76 3.83 -3.12
CA ILE A 56 -4.02 3.17 -3.51
C ILE A 56 -4.32 1.98 -2.58
N THR A 57 -3.34 1.10 -2.38
CA THR A 57 -3.51 -0.09 -1.55
C THR A 57 -3.73 0.27 -0.07
N ALA A 58 -3.04 1.29 0.45
CA ALA A 58 -3.22 1.78 1.82
C ALA A 58 -4.65 2.33 2.04
N VAL A 59 -5.13 3.18 1.14
CA VAL A 59 -6.50 3.72 1.20
C VAL A 59 -7.54 2.61 1.06
N GLY A 60 -7.36 1.70 0.11
CA GLY A 60 -8.29 0.57 -0.09
C GLY A 60 -8.41 -0.32 1.15
N ARG A 61 -7.32 -0.55 1.88
CA ARG A 61 -7.34 -1.35 3.11
C ARG A 61 -7.98 -0.60 4.28
N LEU A 62 -7.82 0.72 4.34
CA LEU A 62 -8.53 1.54 5.31
C LEU A 62 -10.05 1.40 5.12
N VAL A 63 -10.53 1.46 3.87
CA VAL A 63 -11.94 1.28 3.53
C VAL A 63 -12.44 -0.13 3.87
N VAL A 64 -11.66 -1.18 3.62
CA VAL A 64 -12.08 -2.55 3.98
C VAL A 64 -12.14 -2.75 5.50
N LEU A 65 -11.19 -2.17 6.23
CA LEU A 65 -11.10 -2.35 7.68
C LEU A 65 -12.13 -1.53 8.45
N GLN A 66 -12.36 -0.28 8.02
CA GLN A 66 -13.25 0.66 8.69
C GLN A 66 -14.61 0.80 8.02
N GLY A 67 -14.81 0.25 6.82
CA GLY A 67 -15.98 0.51 5.98
C GLY A 67 -17.34 0.13 6.57
N LYS A 68 -17.40 -0.71 7.62
CA LYS A 68 -18.66 -0.99 8.33
C LYS A 68 -19.06 0.11 9.32
N GLU A 69 -18.09 0.85 9.86
CA GLU A 69 -18.28 1.94 10.81
C GLU A 69 -18.25 3.31 10.12
N MET A 70 -17.96 3.34 8.83
CA MET A 70 -17.88 4.58 8.04
C MET A 70 -19.24 4.99 7.49
N GLU A 71 -19.56 6.26 7.64
CA GLU A 71 -20.70 6.89 6.95
C GLU A 71 -20.59 6.66 5.42
N PRO A 72 -21.71 6.40 4.72
CA PRO A 72 -21.70 6.12 3.28
C PRO A 72 -21.02 7.21 2.44
N VAL A 73 -21.09 8.47 2.89
CA VAL A 73 -20.41 9.60 2.24
C VAL A 73 -18.88 9.49 2.32
N ASN A 74 -18.33 9.03 3.45
CA ASN A 74 -16.90 8.85 3.62
C ASN A 74 -16.39 7.71 2.73
N ILE A 75 -17.14 6.62 2.62
CA ILE A 75 -16.81 5.51 1.71
C ILE A 75 -16.73 6.01 0.26
N LEU A 76 -17.67 6.87 -0.15
CA LEU A 76 -17.68 7.46 -1.48
C LEU A 76 -16.46 8.39 -1.71
N ILE A 77 -16.07 9.18 -0.70
CA ILE A 77 -14.89 10.05 -0.76
C ILE A 77 -13.61 9.22 -0.90
N GLU A 78 -13.45 8.16 -0.12
CA GLU A 78 -12.28 7.28 -0.21
C GLU A 78 -12.22 6.55 -1.56
N ALA A 79 -13.36 6.06 -2.05
CA ALA A 79 -13.45 5.47 -3.39
C ALA A 79 -13.08 6.48 -4.49
N ALA A 80 -13.52 7.73 -4.36
CA ALA A 80 -13.14 8.82 -5.27
C ALA A 80 -11.64 9.15 -5.17
N ALA A 81 -11.04 9.09 -3.97
CA ALA A 81 -9.61 9.25 -3.79
C ALA A 81 -8.80 8.14 -4.51
N ILE A 82 -9.23 6.88 -4.37
CA ILE A 82 -8.64 5.75 -5.11
C ILE A 82 -8.74 5.96 -6.63
N LEU A 83 -9.90 6.42 -7.12
CA LEU A 83 -10.11 6.73 -8.53
C LEU A 83 -9.15 7.82 -9.02
N LEU A 84 -9.00 8.91 -8.26
CA LEU A 84 -8.07 10.01 -8.59
C LEU A 84 -6.60 9.56 -8.60
N LEU A 85 -6.19 8.75 -7.62
CA LEU A 85 -4.85 8.19 -7.56
C LEU A 85 -4.60 7.23 -8.73
N SER A 86 -5.59 6.43 -9.11
CA SER A 86 -5.50 5.50 -10.24
C SER A 86 -5.37 6.24 -11.58
N ILE A 87 -6.11 7.33 -11.77
CA ILE A 87 -5.96 8.21 -12.95
C ILE A 87 -4.56 8.83 -12.96
N SER A 88 -4.08 9.30 -11.82
CA SER A 88 -2.72 9.86 -11.70
C SER A 88 -1.65 8.82 -12.07
N ALA A 89 -1.82 7.58 -11.61
CA ALA A 89 -0.95 6.46 -11.98
C ALA A 89 -0.94 6.22 -13.49
N LEU A 90 -2.12 6.19 -14.12
CA LEU A 90 -2.27 5.97 -15.56
C LEU A 90 -1.54 7.05 -16.37
N VAL A 91 -1.70 8.32 -15.99
CA VAL A 91 -1.03 9.45 -16.65
C VAL A 91 0.49 9.31 -16.56
N ILE A 92 1.03 8.93 -15.38
CA ILE A 92 2.47 8.75 -15.18
C ILE A 92 3.00 7.59 -16.01
N ILE A 93 2.32 6.44 -16.00
CA ILE A 93 2.71 5.26 -16.78
C ILE A 93 2.72 5.59 -18.28
N TRP A 94 1.69 6.29 -18.76
CA TRP A 94 1.61 6.72 -20.14
C TRP A 94 2.72 7.72 -20.51
N ALA A 95 3.02 8.68 -19.65
CA ALA A 95 4.12 9.63 -19.85
C ALA A 95 5.49 8.94 -19.92
N ILE A 96 5.72 7.92 -19.09
CA ILE A 96 6.94 7.10 -19.11
C ILE A 96 7.03 6.30 -20.43
N GLY A 97 5.93 5.70 -20.87
CA GLY A 97 5.87 4.97 -22.14
C GLY A 97 6.23 5.83 -23.35
N GLN A 98 5.80 7.10 -23.36
CA GLN A 98 6.20 8.05 -24.41
C GLN A 98 7.70 8.38 -24.39
N GLN A 99 8.32 8.49 -23.21
CA GLN A 99 9.76 8.77 -23.12
C GLN A 99 10.60 7.61 -23.66
N ALA A 100 10.18 6.37 -23.43
CA ALA A 100 10.85 5.19 -23.98
C ALA A 100 10.76 5.13 -25.51
N ALA A 101 9.62 5.50 -26.10
CA ALA A 101 9.43 5.52 -27.55
C ALA A 101 10.21 6.63 -28.27
N ARG A 102 10.56 7.72 -27.58
CA ARG A 102 11.33 8.84 -28.17
C ARG A 102 12.85 8.60 -28.24
N LEU A 103 13.38 7.55 -27.60
CA LEU A 103 14.81 7.28 -27.51
C LEU A 103 15.36 6.29 -28.57
N HIS A 104 14.50 5.63 -29.36
CA HIS A 104 14.91 4.78 -30.48
C HIS A 104 14.07 5.08 -31.75
N PRO A 105 14.47 6.08 -32.56
CA PRO A 105 14.00 6.21 -33.92
C PRO A 105 14.89 5.33 -34.83
N SER A 106 14.30 4.29 -35.43
CA SER A 106 14.86 3.59 -36.59
C SER A 106 13.76 3.34 -37.60
#